data_AF-A0A1I5S680-F1
#
_entry.id   AF-A0A1I5S680-F1
#
_cell.length_a   1.000
_cell.length_b   1.000
_cell.length_c   1.000
_cell.angle_alpha   90.00
_cell.angle_beta   90.00
_cell.angle_gamma   90.00
#
_symmetry.space_group_name_H-M   'P 1'
#
loop_
_entity.id
_entity.type
_entity.pdbx_description
1 polymer ?
#
loop_
_entity_poly.entity_id
_entity_poly.type
_entity_poly.pdbx_seq_one_letter_code
_entity_poly.pdbx_strand_id
1 'polypeptide(L)'
;MKVTFPHMGQVYLAIKGLLDDLGVEVVIPPSITERTLEIGTKLSPEMACLPLKINIGNYIESIEKGADTIIIAGSCGPCRFGYYGVVQKEILKDLGYDVDMIIFDPPDADYRVFIERIRKLAGKNSWVNIAQAFKRASTIVKEADEMLDIALKKRAREVNKGDTDSRLYRFEREVVGKHGSHEILETIRKYKGILSQVEEKPGVSPLKIGLVGEIYTLIEPYVNLNIEKSLVIWGWKCTGVSRFMNG
;
A
#
# COMPACT_ATOMS: atom_id res chain seq x y z
N MET A 1 9.37 -6.50 18.48
CA MET A 1 8.88 -6.81 17.12
C MET A 1 9.05 -5.57 16.28
N LYS A 2 9.57 -5.76 15.07
CA LYS A 2 9.69 -4.77 14.02
C LYS A 2 8.90 -5.27 12.82
N VAL A 3 7.77 -4.63 12.57
CA VAL A 3 6.76 -5.13 11.64
C VAL A 3 6.95 -4.53 10.25
N THR A 4 6.92 -5.39 9.23
CA THR A 4 6.76 -5.01 7.83
C THR A 4 5.48 -5.62 7.26
N PHE A 5 5.11 -5.19 6.06
CA PHE A 5 3.95 -5.63 5.30
C PHE A 5 4.27 -5.51 3.80
N PRO A 6 3.47 -6.08 2.89
CA PRO A 6 3.74 -5.95 1.46
C PRO A 6 3.55 -4.50 1.00
N HIS A 7 4.46 -3.99 0.17
CA HIS A 7 4.27 -2.71 -0.51
C HIS A 7 3.14 -2.83 -1.53
N MET A 8 2.06 -2.07 -1.32
CA MET A 8 0.85 -2.07 -2.14
C MET A 8 0.30 -0.65 -2.27
N GLY A 9 0.79 0.11 -3.25
CA GLY A 9 0.36 1.50 -3.45
C GLY A 9 0.50 2.34 -2.19
N GLN A 10 -0.50 3.18 -1.86
CA GLN A 10 -0.45 4.09 -0.70
C GLN A 10 -0.98 3.48 0.61
N VAL A 11 -1.24 2.17 0.65
CA VAL A 11 -1.79 1.47 1.82
C VAL A 11 -0.85 1.51 3.02
N TYR A 12 0.45 1.57 2.74
CA TYR A 12 1.48 1.68 3.77
C TYR A 12 1.23 2.87 4.71
N LEU A 13 0.60 3.95 4.24
CA LEU A 13 0.27 5.12 5.06
C LEU A 13 -0.68 4.76 6.21
N ALA A 14 -1.73 3.99 5.90
CA ALA A 14 -2.72 3.58 6.88
C ALA A 14 -2.17 2.53 7.84
N ILE A 15 -1.42 1.54 7.32
CA ILE A 15 -0.82 0.50 8.15
C ILE A 15 0.25 1.11 9.07
N LYS A 16 1.12 1.98 8.55
CA LYS A 16 2.12 2.70 9.35
C LYS A 16 1.45 3.52 10.44
N GLY A 17 0.46 4.35 10.08
CA GLY A 17 -0.27 5.17 11.05
C GLY A 17 -0.96 4.34 12.14
N LEU A 18 -1.53 3.18 11.79
CA LEU A 18 -2.12 2.24 12.74
C LEU A 18 -1.08 1.68 13.72
N LEU A 19 0.03 1.18 13.21
CA LEU A 19 1.07 0.51 14.00
C LEU A 19 1.81 1.51 14.89
N ASP A 20 2.16 2.68 14.37
CA ASP A 20 2.76 3.78 15.14
C ASP A 20 1.87 4.20 16.32
N ASP A 21 0.55 4.35 16.08
CA ASP A 21 -0.43 4.68 17.12
C ASP A 21 -0.55 3.60 18.21
N LEU A 22 -0.24 2.35 17.87
CA LEU A 22 -0.20 1.21 18.79
C LEU A 22 1.17 1.05 19.47
N GLY A 23 2.17 1.88 19.11
CA GLY A 23 3.53 1.80 19.63
C GLY A 23 4.33 0.62 19.08
N VAL A 24 3.99 0.14 17.88
CA VAL A 24 4.69 -0.95 17.19
C VAL A 24 5.71 -0.34 16.22
N GLU A 25 6.97 -0.76 16.31
CA GLU A 25 8.02 -0.30 15.38
C GLU A 25 7.75 -0.84 13.96
N VAL A 26 7.75 0.05 12.97
CA VAL A 26 7.43 -0.28 11.58
C VAL A 26 8.66 -0.13 10.69
N VAL A 27 8.96 -1.20 9.95
CA VAL A 27 9.85 -1.14 8.79
C VAL A 27 8.97 -0.93 7.57
N ILE A 28 8.94 0.29 7.04
CA ILE A 28 8.22 0.56 5.79
C ILE A 28 8.89 -0.24 4.68
N PRO A 29 8.15 -1.08 3.95
CA PRO A 29 8.72 -1.82 2.84
C PRO A 29 9.28 -0.86 1.79
N PRO A 30 10.45 -1.14 1.19
CA PRO A 30 10.97 -0.32 0.11
C PRO A 30 9.99 -0.31 -1.07
N SER A 31 10.04 0.76 -1.86
CA SER A 31 9.38 0.80 -3.17
C SER A 31 9.90 -0.34 -4.05
N ILE A 32 9.03 -0.88 -4.90
CA ILE A 32 9.36 -2.01 -5.76
C ILE A 32 10.36 -1.57 -6.84
N THR A 33 11.42 -2.37 -6.99
CA THR A 33 12.48 -2.16 -7.99
C THR A 33 12.72 -3.42 -8.82
N GLU A 34 13.58 -3.32 -9.83
CA GLU A 34 14.07 -4.48 -10.58
C GLU A 34 14.73 -5.51 -9.66
N ARG A 35 15.56 -5.07 -8.70
CA ARG A 35 16.14 -5.94 -7.68
C ARG A 35 15.06 -6.72 -6.92
N THR A 36 13.98 -6.05 -6.51
CA THR A 36 12.86 -6.67 -5.79
C THR A 36 12.24 -7.79 -6.63
N LEU A 37 12.02 -7.53 -7.92
CA LEU A 37 11.46 -8.51 -8.85
C LEU A 37 12.42 -9.68 -9.12
N GLU A 38 13.71 -9.41 -9.28
CA GLU A 38 14.74 -10.44 -9.51
C GLU A 38 14.84 -11.41 -8.34
N ILE A 39 14.94 -10.88 -7.10
CA ILE A 39 14.95 -11.69 -5.88
C ILE A 39 13.68 -12.55 -5.81
N GLY A 40 12.52 -11.91 -5.98
CA GLY A 40 11.23 -12.59 -5.96
C GLY A 40 11.10 -13.71 -6.98
N THR A 41 11.55 -13.46 -8.21
CA THR A 41 11.47 -14.41 -9.33
C THR A 41 12.40 -15.60 -9.14
N LYS A 42 13.60 -15.36 -8.61
CA LYS A 42 14.60 -16.42 -8.36
C LYS A 42 14.16 -17.39 -7.27
N LEU A 43 13.41 -16.91 -6.28
CA LEU A 43 13.07 -17.65 -5.06
C LEU A 43 11.66 -18.23 -5.04
N SER A 44 10.82 -17.82 -5.98
CA SER A 44 9.43 -18.27 -6.04
C SER A 44 9.21 -19.32 -7.13
N PRO A 45 8.17 -20.17 -7.00
CA PRO A 45 7.78 -21.08 -8.07
C PRO A 45 7.54 -20.34 -9.40
N GLU A 46 7.98 -20.94 -10.51
CA GLU A 46 7.87 -20.35 -11.85
C GLU A 46 6.42 -19.94 -12.18
N MET A 47 5.48 -20.84 -11.88
CA MET A 47 4.04 -20.68 -12.14
C MET A 47 3.30 -19.87 -11.06
N ALA A 48 4.01 -19.26 -10.11
CA ALA A 48 3.39 -18.36 -9.14
C ALA A 48 3.00 -17.03 -9.78
N CYS A 49 1.90 -16.44 -9.29
CA CYS A 49 1.45 -15.13 -9.72
C CYS A 49 2.50 -14.06 -9.39
N LEU A 50 2.64 -13.05 -10.25
CA LEU A 50 3.62 -11.97 -10.09
C LEU A 50 3.59 -11.27 -8.71
N PRO A 51 2.42 -10.98 -8.10
CA PRO A 51 2.37 -10.35 -6.77
C PRO A 51 3.00 -11.20 -5.67
N LEU A 52 2.91 -12.54 -5.77
CA LEU A 52 3.56 -13.43 -4.79
C LEU A 52 5.09 -13.25 -4.86
N LYS A 53 5.63 -13.23 -6.09
CA LYS A 53 7.06 -13.08 -6.35
C LYS A 53 7.56 -11.75 -5.80
N ILE A 54 6.88 -10.66 -6.15
CA ILE A 54 7.27 -9.32 -5.71
C ILE A 54 7.22 -9.20 -4.19
N ASN A 55 6.17 -9.72 -3.54
CA ASN A 55 6.06 -9.70 -2.09
C ASN A 55 7.24 -10.45 -1.42
N ILE A 56 7.68 -11.60 -1.95
CA ILE A 56 8.88 -12.30 -1.43
C ILE A 56 10.12 -11.41 -1.49
N GLY A 57 10.38 -10.79 -2.65
CA GLY A 57 11.50 -9.87 -2.79
C GLY A 57 11.40 -8.71 -1.81
N ASN A 58 10.21 -8.12 -1.70
CA ASN A 58 9.96 -6.98 -0.83
C ASN A 58 10.11 -7.33 0.66
N TYR A 59 9.69 -8.52 1.08
CA TYR A 59 9.93 -9.02 2.44
C TYR A 59 11.41 -9.18 2.73
N ILE A 60 12.17 -9.80 1.82
CA ILE A 60 13.62 -9.98 2.02
C ILE A 60 14.31 -8.63 2.18
N GLU A 61 13.99 -7.64 1.35
CA GLU A 61 14.56 -6.30 1.48
C GLU A 61 14.13 -5.59 2.78
N SER A 62 12.92 -5.85 3.28
CA SER A 62 12.49 -5.36 4.60
C SER A 62 13.21 -6.08 5.75
N ILE A 63 13.49 -7.37 5.61
CA ILE A 63 14.23 -8.18 6.60
C ILE A 63 15.68 -7.71 6.67
N GLU A 64 16.30 -7.40 5.52
CA GLU A 64 17.63 -6.77 5.46
C GLU A 64 17.69 -5.43 6.23
N LYS A 65 16.56 -4.73 6.36
CA LYS A 65 16.40 -3.51 7.16
C LYS A 65 16.04 -3.76 8.63
N GLY A 66 15.96 -5.02 9.04
CA GLY A 66 15.73 -5.45 10.42
C GLY A 66 14.28 -5.80 10.77
N ALA A 67 13.39 -5.98 9.79
CA ALA A 67 12.05 -6.49 10.08
C ALA A 67 12.13 -7.95 10.59
N ASP A 68 11.46 -8.23 11.71
CA ASP A 68 11.39 -9.56 12.34
C ASP A 68 9.99 -10.20 12.21
N THR A 69 9.00 -9.42 11.78
CA THR A 69 7.60 -9.82 11.72
C THR A 69 6.95 -9.26 10.46
N ILE A 70 6.23 -10.10 9.72
CA ILE A 70 5.48 -9.73 8.51
C ILE A 70 3.99 -9.84 8.80
N ILE A 71 3.23 -8.78 8.49
CA ILE A 71 1.76 -8.84 8.46
C ILE A 71 1.26 -8.88 7.01
N ILE A 72 0.29 -9.74 6.75
CA ILE A 72 -0.37 -9.83 5.44
C ILE A 72 -1.86 -10.15 5.65
N ALA A 73 -2.74 -9.58 4.83
CA ALA A 73 -4.12 -9.99 4.79
C ALA A 73 -4.25 -11.38 4.14
N GLY A 74 -4.96 -12.28 4.79
CA GLY A 74 -5.51 -13.47 4.16
C GLY A 74 -6.81 -13.14 3.44
N SER A 75 -7.35 -14.10 2.70
CA SER A 75 -8.63 -13.95 2.01
C SER A 75 -9.29 -15.29 1.78
N CYS A 76 -10.62 -15.32 1.83
CA CYS A 76 -11.45 -16.46 1.41
C CYS A 76 -11.95 -16.34 -0.04
N GLY A 77 -11.44 -15.37 -0.81
CA GLY A 77 -11.84 -15.14 -2.20
C GLY A 77 -11.33 -16.21 -3.18
N PRO A 78 -11.77 -16.20 -4.45
CA PRO A 78 -11.42 -17.22 -5.45
C PRO A 78 -9.96 -17.18 -5.93
N CYS A 79 -9.18 -16.19 -5.47
CA CYS A 79 -7.82 -15.93 -5.90
C CYS A 79 -6.79 -16.65 -5.01
N ARG A 80 -5.62 -16.98 -5.56
CA ARG A 80 -4.48 -17.56 -4.82
C ARG A 80 -3.94 -16.66 -3.71
N PHE A 81 -4.31 -15.37 -3.69
CA PHE A 81 -3.92 -14.42 -2.65
C PHE A 81 -4.20 -14.93 -1.23
N GLY A 82 -5.31 -15.65 -1.01
CA GLY A 82 -5.63 -16.23 0.30
C GLY A 82 -4.58 -17.19 0.84
N TYR A 83 -3.80 -17.83 -0.04
CA TYR A 83 -2.74 -18.75 0.33
C TYR A 83 -1.34 -18.11 0.34
N TYR A 84 -1.21 -16.83 -0.01
CA TYR A 84 0.10 -16.18 -0.12
C TYR A 84 0.85 -16.23 1.20
N GLY A 85 0.21 -15.85 2.31
CA GLY A 85 0.87 -15.86 3.62
C GLY A 85 1.44 -17.23 3.98
N VAL A 86 0.70 -18.31 3.74
CA VAL A 86 1.18 -19.67 4.06
C VAL A 86 2.37 -20.06 3.17
N VAL A 87 2.24 -19.87 1.86
CA VAL A 87 3.30 -20.24 0.91
C VAL A 87 4.56 -19.40 1.12
N GLN A 88 4.40 -18.09 1.33
CA GLN A 88 5.51 -17.18 1.53
C GLN A 88 6.23 -17.44 2.85
N LYS A 89 5.50 -17.83 3.89
CA LYS A 89 6.10 -18.27 5.16
C LYS A 89 7.01 -19.48 4.99
N GLU A 90 6.54 -20.52 4.28
CA GLU A 90 7.36 -21.72 4.06
C GLU A 90 8.58 -21.41 3.18
N ILE A 91 8.42 -20.60 2.12
CA ILE A 91 9.56 -20.15 1.29
C ILE A 91 10.61 -19.43 2.15
N LEU A 92 10.21 -18.47 2.98
CA LEU A 92 11.15 -17.72 3.82
C LEU A 92 11.84 -18.62 4.85
N LYS A 93 11.12 -19.58 5.41
CA LYS A 93 11.66 -20.57 6.35
C LYS A 93 12.68 -21.51 5.68
N ASP A 94 12.39 -22.01 4.48
CA ASP A 94 13.30 -22.86 3.72
C ASP A 94 14.60 -22.13 3.33
N LEU A 95 14.52 -20.80 3.18
CA LEU A 95 15.68 -19.93 2.95
C LEU A 95 16.46 -19.58 4.24
N GLY A 96 15.98 -20.03 5.40
CA GLY A 96 16.63 -19.82 6.69
C GLY A 96 16.34 -18.48 7.35
N TYR A 97 15.30 -17.74 6.91
CA TYR A 97 14.89 -16.51 7.58
C TYR A 97 14.07 -16.83 8.85
N ASP A 98 14.51 -16.30 9.99
CA ASP A 98 13.77 -16.35 11.26
C ASP A 98 12.86 -15.13 11.36
N VAL A 99 11.68 -15.23 10.73
CA VAL A 99 10.67 -14.17 10.74
C VAL A 99 9.30 -14.73 11.09
N ASP A 100 8.59 -14.01 11.94
CA ASP A 100 7.21 -14.34 12.25
C ASP A 100 6.28 -13.82 11.15
N MET A 101 5.25 -14.58 10.82
CA MET A 101 4.27 -14.16 9.82
C MET A 101 2.86 -14.23 10.41
N ILE A 102 2.23 -13.06 10.54
CA ILE A 102 0.88 -12.88 11.04
C ILE A 102 -0.04 -12.65 9.84
N ILE A 103 -0.82 -13.66 9.53
CA ILE A 103 -1.82 -13.62 8.45
C ILE A 103 -3.13 -13.11 9.06
N PHE A 104 -3.81 -12.14 8.47
CA PHE A 104 -5.14 -11.69 8.93
C PHE A 104 -6.22 -12.23 8.01
N ASP A 105 -6.75 -13.42 8.34
CA ASP A 105 -7.86 -14.02 7.61
C ASP A 105 -9.19 -13.33 7.97
N PRO A 106 -10.21 -13.39 7.09
CA PRO A 106 -11.54 -12.88 7.39
C PRO A 106 -12.10 -13.47 8.70
N PRO A 107 -12.74 -12.66 9.55
CA PRO A 107 -13.20 -13.08 10.88
C PRO A 107 -14.27 -14.16 10.84
N ASP A 108 -14.94 -14.34 9.69
CA ASP A 108 -15.97 -15.35 9.45
C ASP A 108 -15.42 -16.78 9.49
N ALA A 109 -14.10 -16.95 9.34
CA ALA A 109 -13.43 -18.25 9.44
C ALA A 109 -13.14 -18.64 10.91
N ASP A 110 -12.53 -17.74 11.69
CA ASP A 110 -12.29 -17.92 13.13
C ASP A 110 -12.05 -16.57 13.83
N TYR A 111 -13.09 -16.04 14.47
CA TYR A 111 -13.03 -14.75 15.15
C TYR A 111 -12.06 -14.74 16.34
N ARG A 112 -11.84 -15.88 17.01
CA ARG A 112 -10.97 -15.95 18.19
C ARG A 112 -9.51 -15.78 17.77
N VAL A 113 -9.11 -16.52 16.75
CA VAL A 113 -7.76 -16.42 16.17
C VAL A 113 -7.50 -15.01 15.64
N PHE A 114 -8.51 -14.38 15.01
CA PHE A 114 -8.41 -13.00 14.55
C PHE A 114 -8.13 -12.01 15.70
N ILE A 115 -8.88 -12.11 16.80
CA ILE A 115 -8.69 -11.29 18.01
C ILE A 115 -7.33 -11.55 18.65
N GLU A 116 -6.88 -12.80 18.72
CA GLU A 116 -5.56 -13.16 19.25
C GLU A 116 -4.43 -12.54 18.42
N ARG A 117 -4.54 -12.53 17.09
CA ARG A 117 -3.58 -11.89 16.18
C ARG A 117 -3.56 -10.37 16.35
N ILE A 118 -4.71 -9.73 16.49
CA ILE A 118 -4.79 -8.30 16.86
C ILE A 118 -4.10 -8.06 18.20
N ARG A 119 -4.35 -8.91 19.20
CA ARG A 119 -3.75 -8.77 20.53
C ARG A 119 -2.24 -8.96 20.52
N LYS A 120 -1.74 -9.90 19.72
CA LYS A 120 -0.31 -10.12 19.49
C LYS A 120 0.36 -8.87 18.93
N LEU A 121 -0.26 -8.24 17.93
CA LEU A 121 0.22 -7.02 17.31
C LEU A 121 0.13 -5.80 18.24
N ALA A 122 -1.04 -5.58 18.85
CA ALA A 122 -1.33 -4.40 19.66
C ALA A 122 -0.78 -4.48 21.10
N GLY A 123 -0.28 -5.63 21.54
CA GLY A 123 0.29 -5.83 22.86
C GLY A 123 -0.67 -5.46 23.99
N LYS A 124 -0.23 -4.53 24.86
CA LYS A 124 -0.97 -4.13 26.08
C LYS A 124 -2.01 -3.04 25.86
N ASN A 125 -2.17 -2.52 24.65
CA ASN A 125 -3.12 -1.45 24.35
C ASN A 125 -4.56 -1.84 24.75
N SER A 126 -5.37 -0.88 25.19
CA SER A 126 -6.78 -1.12 25.49
C SER A 126 -7.58 -1.37 24.20
N TRP A 127 -8.70 -2.10 24.28
CA TRP A 127 -9.59 -2.30 23.12
C TRP A 127 -10.12 -0.98 22.56
N VAL A 128 -10.31 0.04 23.41
CA VAL A 128 -10.69 1.39 23.01
C VAL A 128 -9.58 2.04 22.17
N ASN A 129 -8.32 1.95 22.61
CA ASN A 129 -7.19 2.51 21.85
C ASN A 129 -7.02 1.80 20.51
N ILE A 130 -7.18 0.48 20.48
CA ILE A 130 -7.13 -0.32 19.26
C ILE A 130 -8.21 0.15 18.27
N ALA A 131 -9.47 0.22 18.71
CA ALA A 131 -10.57 0.68 17.87
C ALA A 131 -10.37 2.12 17.35
N GLN A 132 -9.84 3.01 18.18
CA GLN A 132 -9.51 4.38 17.76
C GLN A 132 -8.39 4.41 16.71
N ALA A 133 -7.34 3.61 16.89
CA ALA A 133 -6.24 3.52 15.92
C ALA A 133 -6.75 2.99 14.57
N PHE A 134 -7.59 1.95 14.56
CA PHE A 134 -8.25 1.46 13.35
C PHE A 134 -9.12 2.54 12.69
N LYS A 135 -9.94 3.27 13.47
CA LYS A 135 -10.76 4.36 12.94
C LYS A 135 -9.91 5.46 12.28
N ARG A 136 -8.78 5.82 12.87
CA ARG A 136 -7.84 6.81 12.29
C ARG A 136 -7.18 6.27 11.03
N ALA A 137 -6.75 5.00 11.03
CA ALA A 137 -6.21 4.35 9.84
C ALA A 137 -7.21 4.31 8.67
N SER A 138 -8.47 3.96 8.94
CA SER A 138 -9.55 4.03 7.93
C SER A 138 -9.79 5.45 7.41
N THR A 139 -9.51 6.48 8.22
CA THR A 139 -9.58 7.88 7.79
C THR A 139 -8.41 8.24 6.87
N ILE A 140 -7.20 7.72 7.15
CA ILE A 140 -6.04 7.86 6.27
C ILE A 140 -6.33 7.30 4.89
N VAL A 141 -6.89 6.09 4.80
CA VAL A 141 -7.24 5.46 3.51
C VAL A 141 -8.16 6.39 2.70
N LYS A 142 -9.24 6.86 3.31
CA LYS A 142 -10.21 7.75 2.63
C LYS A 142 -9.56 9.06 2.17
N GLU A 143 -8.79 9.70 3.02
CA GLU A 143 -8.14 10.98 2.71
C GLU A 143 -7.06 10.82 1.62
N ALA A 144 -6.31 9.72 1.65
CA ALA A 144 -5.32 9.38 0.63
C ALA A 144 -5.98 9.10 -0.72
N ASP A 145 -7.05 8.29 -0.75
CA ASP A 145 -7.83 8.02 -1.96
C ASP A 145 -8.38 9.31 -2.57
N GLU A 146 -8.96 10.20 -1.76
CA GLU A 146 -9.44 11.50 -2.23
C GLU A 146 -8.31 12.39 -2.78
N MET A 147 -7.13 12.36 -2.15
CA MET A 147 -5.95 13.09 -2.64
C MET A 147 -5.49 12.57 -4.00
N LEU A 148 -5.42 11.25 -4.17
CA LEU A 148 -5.05 10.62 -5.44
C LEU A 148 -6.09 10.94 -6.53
N ASP A 149 -7.37 10.96 -6.19
CA ASP A 149 -8.44 11.37 -7.10
C ASP A 149 -8.29 12.82 -7.59
N ILE A 150 -7.89 13.74 -6.69
CA ILE A 150 -7.55 15.11 -7.06
C ILE A 150 -6.35 15.11 -8.00
N ALA A 151 -5.30 14.38 -7.67
CA ALA A 151 -4.10 14.30 -8.51
C ALA A 151 -4.43 13.76 -9.91
N LEU A 152 -5.21 12.68 -10.03
CA LEU A 152 -5.64 12.13 -11.32
C LEU A 152 -6.42 13.15 -12.16
N LYS A 153 -7.31 13.93 -11.54
CA LYS A 153 -8.07 14.99 -12.23
C LYS A 153 -7.14 16.11 -12.71
N LYS A 154 -6.24 16.57 -11.85
CA LYS A 154 -5.31 17.68 -12.12
C LYS A 154 -4.26 17.31 -13.16
N ARG A 155 -3.65 16.13 -13.06
CA ARG A 155 -2.63 15.64 -14.00
C ARG A 155 -3.14 15.62 -15.45
N ALA A 156 -4.40 15.22 -15.66
CA ALA A 156 -5.00 15.19 -17.00
C ALA A 156 -5.29 16.59 -17.60
N ARG A 157 -5.21 17.65 -16.78
CA ARG A 157 -5.62 19.01 -17.16
C ARG A 157 -4.53 20.04 -16.90
N GLU A 158 -3.39 19.67 -16.36
CA GLU A 158 -2.37 20.62 -15.93
C GLU A 158 -1.85 21.47 -17.09
N VAL A 159 -1.64 22.77 -16.82
CA VAL A 159 -1.03 23.70 -17.78
C VAL A 159 0.41 23.27 -18.06
N ASN A 160 1.19 23.12 -16.99
CA ASN A 160 2.59 22.70 -17.03
C ASN A 160 2.67 21.20 -16.77
N LYS A 161 3.22 20.45 -17.73
CA LYS A 161 3.34 18.99 -17.62
C LYS A 161 4.31 18.61 -16.49
N GLY A 162 3.90 17.69 -15.62
CA GLY A 162 4.67 17.21 -14.47
C GLY A 162 4.41 17.97 -13.16
N ASP A 163 3.59 19.02 -13.18
CA ASP A 163 3.28 19.83 -11.99
C ASP A 163 2.63 18.99 -10.89
N THR A 164 1.66 18.15 -11.26
CA THR A 164 0.98 17.26 -10.33
C THR A 164 1.94 16.22 -9.74
N ASP A 165 2.77 15.61 -10.60
CA ASP A 165 3.71 14.56 -10.19
C ASP A 165 4.81 15.10 -9.29
N SER A 166 5.30 16.31 -9.55
CA SER A 166 6.30 16.96 -8.69
C SER A 166 5.77 17.19 -7.26
N ARG A 167 4.47 17.50 -7.13
CA ARG A 167 3.79 17.68 -5.83
C ARG A 167 3.59 16.34 -5.11
N LEU A 168 3.21 15.29 -5.83
CA LEU A 168 3.12 13.93 -5.27
C LEU A 168 4.49 13.41 -4.81
N TYR A 169 5.55 13.65 -5.58
CA TYR A 169 6.91 13.28 -5.18
C TYR A 169 7.35 13.97 -3.88
N ARG A 170 7.01 15.26 -3.72
CA ARG A 170 7.25 15.98 -2.46
C ARG A 170 6.44 15.42 -1.30
N PHE A 171 5.18 15.05 -1.54
CA PHE A 171 4.33 14.36 -0.56
C PHE A 171 4.98 13.07 -0.08
N GLU A 172 5.39 12.18 -1.00
CA GLU A 172 6.00 10.89 -0.67
C GLU A 172 7.27 11.06 0.17
N ARG A 173 8.12 12.03 -0.17
CA ARG A 173 9.32 12.34 0.62
C ARG A 173 9.01 12.89 2.01
N GLU A 174 7.97 13.69 2.14
CA GLU A 174 7.59 14.32 3.41
C GLU A 174 6.89 13.32 4.34
N VAL A 175 6.00 12.48 3.81
CA VAL A 175 5.15 11.57 4.61
C VAL A 175 5.93 10.39 5.20
N VAL A 176 7.00 9.94 4.54
CA VAL A 176 7.87 8.86 5.04
C VAL A 176 8.47 9.19 6.42
N GLY A 177 8.74 10.47 6.69
CA GLY A 177 9.29 10.93 7.97
C GLY A 177 8.26 11.20 9.06
N LYS A 178 6.95 11.01 8.79
CA LYS A 178 5.87 11.30 9.74
C LYS A 178 5.58 10.11 10.63
N HIS A 179 5.27 10.34 11.90
CA HIS A 179 4.99 9.28 12.87
C HIS A 179 3.54 9.37 13.38
N GLY A 180 2.85 8.24 13.37
CA GLY A 180 1.47 8.15 13.84
C GLY A 180 0.45 8.66 12.84
N SER A 181 -0.81 8.32 13.11
CA SER A 181 -1.90 8.64 12.19
C SER A 181 -2.18 10.14 12.07
N HIS A 182 -1.92 10.91 13.13
CA HIS A 182 -2.18 12.34 13.18
C HIS A 182 -1.30 13.12 12.18
N GLU A 183 0.02 12.93 12.23
CA GLU A 183 0.96 13.63 11.35
C GLU A 183 0.80 13.20 9.89
N ILE A 184 0.50 11.93 9.65
CA ILE A 184 0.21 11.40 8.30
C ILE A 184 -1.05 12.09 7.74
N LEU A 185 -2.14 12.16 8.51
CA LEU A 185 -3.38 12.83 8.10
C LEU A 185 -3.18 14.32 7.82
N GLU A 186 -2.43 15.01 8.67
CA GLU A 186 -2.09 16.42 8.47
C GLU A 186 -1.34 16.62 7.15
N THR A 187 -0.36 15.76 6.87
CA THR A 187 0.42 15.80 5.63
C THR A 187 -0.45 15.52 4.41
N ILE A 188 -1.35 14.53 4.45
CA ILE A 188 -2.30 14.26 3.36
C ILE A 188 -3.17 15.49 3.10
N ARG A 189 -3.75 16.09 4.15
CA ARG A 189 -4.62 17.27 4.02
C ARG A 189 -3.89 18.49 3.44
N LYS A 190 -2.65 18.72 3.89
CA LYS A 190 -1.76 19.74 3.32
C LYS A 190 -1.60 19.54 1.81
N TYR A 191 -1.26 18.33 1.37
CA TYR A 191 -1.03 18.06 -0.05
C TYR A 191 -2.30 18.00 -0.88
N LYS A 192 -3.46 17.62 -0.32
CA LYS A 192 -4.77 17.82 -0.97
C LYS A 192 -4.99 19.29 -1.33
N GLY A 193 -4.68 20.20 -0.41
CA GLY A 193 -4.73 21.65 -0.66
C GLY A 193 -3.80 22.07 -1.79
N ILE A 194 -2.53 21.65 -1.72
CA ILE A 194 -1.51 21.98 -2.75
C ILE A 194 -1.88 21.45 -4.14
N LEU A 195 -2.36 20.22 -4.23
CA LEU A 195 -2.78 19.59 -5.49
C LEU A 195 -4.02 20.29 -6.07
N SER A 196 -4.96 20.71 -5.23
CA SER A 196 -6.17 21.43 -5.67
C SER A 196 -5.85 22.77 -6.34
N GLN A 197 -4.69 23.36 -6.06
CA GLN A 197 -4.22 24.62 -6.64
C GLN A 197 -3.37 24.44 -7.91
N VAL A 198 -3.19 23.21 -8.43
CA VAL A 198 -2.56 23.01 -9.74
C VAL A 198 -3.38 23.69 -10.82
N GLU A 199 -2.73 24.53 -11.63
CA GLU A 199 -3.34 25.29 -12.72
C GLU A 199 -3.81 24.35 -13.83
N GLU A 200 -5.03 24.56 -14.34
CA GLU A 200 -5.67 23.71 -15.33
C GLU A 200 -5.89 24.44 -16.66
N LYS A 201 -5.69 23.74 -17.77
CA LYS A 201 -6.00 24.21 -19.12
C LYS A 201 -7.52 24.39 -19.28
N PRO A 202 -8.00 25.58 -19.65
CA PRO A 202 -9.42 25.82 -19.86
C PRO A 202 -9.93 25.01 -21.07
N GLY A 203 -11.19 24.58 -21.02
CA GLY A 203 -11.86 23.92 -22.15
C GLY A 203 -11.43 22.47 -22.42
N VAL A 204 -10.57 21.87 -21.58
CA VAL A 204 -10.12 20.49 -21.77
C VAL A 204 -11.14 19.50 -21.19
N SER A 205 -11.58 18.56 -22.03
CA SER A 205 -12.40 17.40 -21.64
C SER A 205 -11.63 16.11 -21.92
N PRO A 206 -10.83 15.60 -20.96
CA PRO A 206 -10.02 14.40 -21.17
C PRO A 206 -10.89 13.16 -21.42
N LEU A 207 -10.44 12.27 -22.29
CA LEU A 207 -11.05 10.96 -22.49
C LEU A 207 -10.99 10.16 -21.18
N LYS A 208 -12.09 9.54 -20.76
CA LYS A 208 -12.13 8.74 -19.53
C LYS A 208 -11.77 7.29 -19.84
N ILE A 209 -10.80 6.75 -19.12
CA ILE A 209 -10.33 5.37 -19.29
C ILE A 209 -10.41 4.64 -17.95
N GLY A 210 -11.11 3.51 -17.94
CA GLY A 210 -11.10 2.57 -16.82
C GLY A 210 -9.97 1.57 -17.00
N LEU A 211 -9.13 1.40 -15.97
CA LEU A 211 -8.18 0.31 -15.91
C LEU A 211 -8.83 -0.86 -15.16
N VAL A 212 -8.85 -2.03 -15.79
CA VAL A 212 -9.44 -3.26 -15.23
C VAL A 212 -8.41 -4.37 -15.32
N GLY A 213 -8.22 -5.09 -14.21
CA GLY A 213 -7.19 -6.11 -14.11
C GLY A 213 -7.01 -6.60 -12.68
N GLU A 214 -5.92 -7.31 -12.47
CA GLU A 214 -5.50 -7.79 -11.16
C GLU A 214 -5.10 -6.60 -10.26
N ILE A 215 -5.56 -6.60 -9.01
CA ILE A 215 -5.49 -5.44 -8.12
C ILE A 215 -4.06 -4.98 -7.86
N TYR A 216 -3.13 -5.89 -7.56
CA TYR A 216 -1.75 -5.52 -7.26
C TYR A 216 -1.08 -4.86 -8.46
N THR A 217 -1.29 -5.44 -9.65
CA THR A 217 -0.80 -4.88 -10.92
C THR A 217 -1.35 -3.49 -11.16
N LEU A 218 -2.63 -3.24 -10.87
CA LEU A 218 -3.22 -1.91 -11.06
C LEU A 218 -2.62 -0.85 -10.14
N ILE A 219 -2.31 -1.20 -8.89
CA ILE A 219 -1.92 -0.21 -7.87
C ILE A 219 -0.41 0.01 -7.73
N GLU A 220 0.42 -0.93 -8.18
CA GLU A 220 1.87 -0.85 -8.03
C GLU A 220 2.52 -0.24 -9.29
N PRO A 221 3.03 1.01 -9.23
CA PRO A 221 3.50 1.73 -10.41
C PRO A 221 4.65 1.05 -11.15
N TYR A 222 5.51 0.31 -10.43
CA TYR A 222 6.60 -0.43 -11.08
C TYR A 222 6.04 -1.54 -11.99
N VAL A 223 5.04 -2.28 -11.52
CA VAL A 223 4.47 -3.43 -12.23
C VAL A 223 3.66 -3.03 -13.45
N ASN A 224 2.86 -1.96 -13.34
CA ASN A 224 2.08 -1.46 -14.48
C ASN A 224 2.86 -0.51 -15.40
N LEU A 225 4.18 -0.37 -15.21
CA LEU A 225 5.02 0.52 -16.01
C LEU A 225 4.53 1.97 -16.01
N ASN A 226 3.98 2.42 -14.88
CA ASN A 226 3.36 3.74 -14.71
C ASN A 226 2.32 4.04 -15.80
N ILE A 227 1.51 3.06 -16.21
CA ILE A 227 0.55 3.20 -17.32
C ILE A 227 -0.36 4.43 -17.18
N GLU A 228 -0.77 4.78 -15.97
CA GLU A 228 -1.57 5.98 -15.71
C GLU A 228 -0.86 7.27 -16.13
N LYS A 229 0.44 7.39 -15.84
CA LYS A 229 1.24 8.54 -16.26
C LYS A 229 1.36 8.55 -17.78
N SER A 230 1.62 7.39 -18.37
CA SER A 230 1.71 7.23 -19.81
C SER A 230 0.42 7.68 -20.51
N LEU A 231 -0.76 7.20 -20.09
CA LEU A 231 -2.06 7.57 -20.69
C LEU A 231 -2.36 9.07 -20.58
N VAL A 232 -1.92 9.72 -19.49
CA VAL A 232 -2.10 11.16 -19.32
C VAL A 232 -1.24 11.98 -20.28
N ILE A 233 -0.08 11.48 -20.74
CA ILE A 233 0.71 12.12 -21.80
C ILE A 233 -0.11 12.29 -23.09
N TRP A 234 -1.05 11.39 -23.36
CA TRP A 234 -1.94 11.41 -24.52
C TRP A 234 -3.21 12.26 -24.31
N GLY A 235 -3.31 12.96 -23.17
CA GLY A 235 -4.46 13.80 -22.83
C GLY A 235 -5.65 13.02 -22.27
N TRP A 236 -5.44 11.78 -21.80
CA TRP A 236 -6.50 10.93 -21.28
C TRP A 236 -6.52 10.95 -19.74
N LYS A 237 -7.71 10.83 -19.16
CA LYS A 237 -7.94 10.74 -17.73
C LYS A 237 -8.25 9.30 -17.33
N CYS A 238 -7.40 8.73 -16.48
CA CYS A 238 -7.72 7.46 -15.82
C CYS A 238 -8.79 7.67 -14.75
N THR A 239 -9.78 6.79 -14.70
CA THR A 239 -10.82 6.74 -13.67
C THR A 239 -10.92 5.32 -13.13
N GLY A 240 -10.77 5.13 -11.82
CA GLY A 240 -11.06 3.85 -11.17
C GLY A 240 -9.87 2.92 -10.92
N VAL A 241 -8.66 3.45 -10.75
CA VAL A 241 -7.56 2.64 -10.21
C VAL A 241 -7.83 2.44 -8.72
N SER A 242 -8.31 1.23 -8.38
CA SER A 242 -8.54 0.69 -7.04
C SER A 242 -9.19 1.66 -6.04
N ARG A 243 -10.52 1.56 -5.87
CA ARG A 243 -11.13 2.00 -4.62
C ARG A 243 -10.74 0.98 -3.56
N PHE A 244 -9.85 1.34 -2.63
CA PHE A 244 -9.35 0.41 -1.62
C PHE A 244 -10.46 -0.13 -0.69
N MET A 245 -11.60 0.57 -0.61
CA MET A 245 -12.66 0.28 0.37
C MET A 245 -14.11 0.53 -0.11
N ASN A 246 -14.40 0.52 -1.42
CA ASN A 246 -15.80 0.53 -1.88
C ASN A 246 -16.20 -0.87 -2.35
N GLY A 247 -16.30 -1.78 -1.39
CA GLY A 247 -17.18 -2.94 -1.41
C GLY A 247 -18.29 -2.69 -0.40
#